data_AF-A0A946QC97-F1
#
_entry.id   AF-A0A946QC97-F1
#
_cell.length_a   1.000
_cell.length_b   1.000
_cell.length_c   1.000
_cell.angle_alpha   90.00
_cell.angle_beta   90.00
_cell.angle_gamma   90.00
#
_symmetry.space_group_name_H-M   'P 1'
#
loop_
_entity.id
_entity.type
_entity.pdbx_description
1 polymer ?
#
loop_
_entity_poly.entity_id
_entity_poly.type
_entity_poly.pdbx_seq_one_letter_code
_entity_poly.pdbx_strand_id
1 'polypeptide(L)'
;MTSLRISLGKTIIIAVALSGISLARGAELHTAIDHLVEESADGMFAAQANDYEFLRRLFLDLTGEIPASVDVNKFAADTTANKRTIMIDRLLRDDRYARRMSELFNVMLMERRGTDPAWNRFLVDSFKSNRHWDSMVETIIEPDLTNESEQGAGYFLTKRLEKYGQNPTDHPGLASDIGRLFMGVDLACAQCHDHLFVDDYSQSDFQGLFAFVSNTFIRSDTEFPAIGQKVMKIPLEFQSVFEEEMFTTGPRIPG
;
A
#
# COMPACT_ATOMS: atom_id res chain seq x y z
N MET A 1 -36.95 -63.06 -19.89
CA MET A 1 -35.52 -63.06 -19.48
C MET A 1 -34.81 -61.99 -20.28
N THR A 2 -34.65 -60.79 -19.72
CA THR A 2 -33.61 -59.82 -20.08
C THR A 2 -33.68 -58.69 -19.04
N SER A 3 -32.79 -58.79 -18.06
CA SER A 3 -32.59 -57.79 -17.00
C SER A 3 -31.86 -56.58 -17.57
N LEU A 4 -32.47 -55.39 -17.52
CA LEU A 4 -31.78 -54.14 -17.79
C LEU A 4 -31.38 -53.50 -16.45
N ARG A 5 -30.07 -53.55 -16.16
CA ARG A 5 -29.43 -52.77 -15.11
C ARG A 5 -29.28 -51.34 -15.63
N ILE A 6 -29.76 -50.34 -14.89
CA ILE A 6 -29.33 -48.95 -15.08
C ILE A 6 -28.84 -48.42 -13.74
N SER A 7 -27.59 -47.98 -13.80
CA SER A 7 -26.72 -47.47 -12.75
C SER A 7 -27.30 -46.22 -12.08
N LEU A 8 -27.36 -46.20 -10.74
CA LEU A 8 -27.51 -44.96 -9.98
C LEU A 8 -26.19 -44.19 -10.05
N GLY A 9 -26.11 -43.23 -10.97
CA GLY A 9 -25.08 -42.21 -10.97
C GLY A 9 -25.26 -41.31 -9.74
N LYS A 10 -24.32 -41.37 -8.80
CA LYS A 10 -24.20 -40.41 -7.71
C LYS A 10 -23.71 -39.08 -8.28
N THR A 11 -24.63 -38.14 -8.50
CA THR A 11 -24.26 -36.73 -8.69
C THR A 11 -23.92 -36.15 -7.32
N ILE A 12 -22.63 -36.13 -6.98
CA ILE A 12 -22.13 -35.33 -5.86
C ILE A 12 -22.06 -33.89 -6.38
N ILE A 13 -23.06 -33.09 -6.04
CA ILE A 13 -22.97 -31.64 -6.16
C ILE A 13 -22.06 -31.19 -5.01
N ILE A 14 -20.79 -30.98 -5.33
CA ILE A 14 -19.88 -30.25 -4.43
C ILE A 14 -20.32 -28.79 -4.52
N ALA A 15 -21.14 -28.37 -3.57
CA ALA A 15 -21.34 -26.95 -3.31
C ALA A 15 -20.01 -26.43 -2.77
N VAL A 16 -19.23 -25.78 -3.63
CA VAL A 16 -18.11 -24.93 -3.20
C VAL A 16 -18.76 -23.78 -2.45
N ALA A 17 -18.79 -23.89 -1.11
CA ALA A 17 -19.02 -22.75 -0.27
C ALA A 17 -17.82 -21.83 -0.46
N LEU A 18 -17.96 -20.85 -1.36
CA LEU A 18 -17.16 -19.64 -1.25
C LEU A 18 -17.53 -19.04 0.11
N SER A 19 -16.71 -19.31 1.12
CA SER A 19 -16.61 -18.49 2.32
C SER A 19 -15.98 -17.16 1.90
N GLY A 20 -16.74 -16.38 1.12
CA GLY A 20 -16.49 -14.97 0.99
C GLY A 20 -16.61 -14.39 2.39
N ILE A 21 -15.59 -13.66 2.83
CA ILE A 21 -15.62 -12.85 4.04
C ILE A 21 -16.71 -11.82 3.82
N SER A 22 -17.94 -12.17 4.16
CA SER A 22 -19.02 -11.21 4.26
C SER A 22 -18.74 -10.43 5.53
N LEU A 23 -17.96 -9.36 5.43
CA LEU A 23 -17.99 -8.28 6.42
C LEU A 23 -19.47 -7.96 6.63
N ALA A 24 -20.01 -8.32 7.78
CA ALA A 24 -21.43 -8.12 8.07
C ALA A 24 -21.71 -6.63 7.85
N ARG A 25 -22.53 -6.33 6.83
CA ARG A 25 -22.85 -4.98 6.40
C ARG A 25 -23.54 -4.25 7.58
N GLY A 26 -22.75 -3.53 8.39
CA GLY A 26 -23.23 -2.83 9.59
C GLY A 26 -22.38 -3.00 10.86
N ALA A 27 -21.41 -3.92 10.92
CA ALA A 27 -20.47 -3.98 12.04
C ALA A 27 -19.40 -2.88 11.92
N GLU A 28 -18.98 -2.31 13.04
CA GLU A 28 -17.80 -1.43 13.08
C GLU A 28 -16.58 -2.19 12.56
N LEU A 29 -15.74 -1.53 11.76
CA LEU A 29 -14.62 -2.19 11.06
C LEU A 29 -13.68 -2.93 12.03
N HIS A 30 -13.38 -2.33 13.19
CA HIS A 30 -12.50 -2.95 14.19
C HIS A 30 -13.08 -4.27 14.72
N THR A 31 -14.39 -4.37 14.92
CA THR A 31 -15.04 -5.61 15.37
C THR A 31 -14.92 -6.71 14.31
N ALA A 32 -15.02 -6.34 13.03
CA ALA A 32 -14.85 -7.30 11.95
C ALA A 32 -13.39 -7.78 11.83
N ILE A 33 -12.42 -6.88 12.04
CA ILE A 33 -10.99 -7.24 12.10
C ILE A 33 -10.72 -8.17 13.29
N ASP A 34 -11.21 -7.83 14.48
CA ASP A 34 -11.03 -8.65 15.68
C ASP A 34 -11.58 -10.06 15.46
N HIS A 35 -12.77 -10.19 14.88
CA HIS A 35 -13.35 -11.49 14.52
C HIS A 35 -12.45 -12.29 13.56
N LEU A 36 -11.91 -11.66 12.52
CA LEU A 36 -11.01 -12.34 11.57
C LEU A 36 -9.71 -12.78 12.23
N VAL A 37 -9.17 -11.99 13.18
CA VAL A 37 -8.00 -12.37 13.97
C VAL A 37 -8.34 -13.54 14.91
N GLU A 38 -9.50 -13.50 15.57
CA GLU A 38 -9.98 -14.57 16.44
C GLU A 38 -10.18 -15.90 15.71
N GLU A 39 -10.72 -15.86 14.49
CA GLU A 39 -10.92 -17.06 13.67
C GLU A 39 -9.61 -17.65 13.12
N SER A 40 -8.59 -16.82 12.87
CA SER A 40 -7.35 -17.25 12.23
C SER A 40 -6.21 -17.56 13.20
N ALA A 41 -6.26 -17.06 14.44
CA ALA A 41 -5.20 -17.25 15.41
C ALA A 41 -5.21 -18.67 16.00
N ASP A 42 -4.08 -19.37 15.90
CA ASP A 42 -3.83 -20.61 16.64
C ASP A 42 -3.03 -20.27 17.90
N GLY A 43 -3.70 -20.09 19.04
CA GLY A 43 -3.03 -19.80 20.32
C GLY A 43 -3.86 -18.99 21.32
N MET A 44 -3.24 -18.67 22.45
CA MET A 44 -3.84 -17.81 23.48
C MET A 44 -3.57 -16.32 23.18
N PHE A 45 -4.62 -15.50 23.24
CA PHE A 45 -4.47 -14.05 23.19
C PHE A 45 -3.77 -13.50 24.44
N ALA A 46 -2.95 -12.47 24.24
CA ALA A 46 -2.37 -11.72 25.34
C ALA A 46 -3.49 -11.06 26.16
N ALA A 47 -3.32 -11.01 27.49
CA ALA A 47 -4.24 -10.27 28.35
C ALA A 47 -4.24 -8.77 27.98
N GLN A 48 -5.36 -8.11 28.24
CA GLN A 48 -5.49 -6.68 28.00
C GLN A 48 -4.43 -5.90 28.79
N ALA A 49 -3.71 -5.02 28.10
CA ALA A 49 -2.70 -4.17 28.72
C ALA A 49 -3.30 -3.33 29.85
N ASN A 50 -2.57 -3.17 30.95
CA ASN A 50 -2.92 -2.23 32.01
C ASN A 50 -2.77 -0.78 31.52
N ASP A 51 -3.23 0.19 32.31
CA ASP A 51 -3.28 1.60 31.88
C ASP A 51 -1.89 2.22 31.62
N TYR A 52 -0.88 1.85 32.42
CA TYR A 52 0.48 2.37 32.23
C TYR A 52 1.10 1.83 30.94
N GLU A 53 0.93 0.53 30.69
CA GLU A 53 1.41 -0.12 29.49
C GLU A 53 0.69 0.38 28.24
N PHE A 54 -0.64 0.47 28.29
CA PHE A 54 -1.47 1.01 27.22
C PHE A 54 -1.03 2.44 26.86
N LEU A 55 -0.91 3.33 27.85
CA LEU A 55 -0.54 4.72 27.60
C LEU A 55 0.87 4.85 27.02
N ARG A 56 1.84 4.08 27.54
CA ARG A 56 3.20 4.10 27.01
C ARG A 56 3.26 3.63 25.55
N ARG A 57 2.59 2.52 25.22
CA ARG A 57 2.53 1.99 23.84
C ARG A 57 1.89 3.01 22.91
N LEU A 58 0.75 3.56 23.31
CA LEU A 58 0.01 4.55 22.53
C LEU A 58 0.83 5.80 22.19
N PHE A 59 1.58 6.35 23.16
CA PHE A 59 2.45 7.51 22.90
C PHE A 59 3.64 7.17 22.00
N LEU A 60 4.26 6.00 22.17
CA LEU A 60 5.37 5.58 21.30
C LEU A 60 4.90 5.35 19.87
N ASP A 61 3.74 4.73 19.70
CA ASP A 61 3.18 4.40 18.39
C ASP A 61 2.70 5.67 17.68
N LEU A 62 1.89 6.49 18.36
CA LEU A 62 1.25 7.65 17.73
C LEU A 62 2.11 8.89 17.70
N THR A 63 2.97 9.15 18.70
CA THR A 63 3.76 10.39 18.75
C THR A 63 5.27 10.16 18.71
N GLY A 64 5.74 8.92 18.79
CA GLY A 64 7.18 8.60 18.82
C GLY A 64 7.88 8.96 20.12
N GLU A 65 7.13 9.32 21.16
CA GLU A 65 7.67 9.84 22.43
C GLU A 65 7.11 9.03 23.61
N ILE A 66 7.70 9.19 24.80
CA ILE A 66 7.10 8.66 26.04
C ILE A 66 6.14 9.69 26.64
N PRO A 67 5.07 9.27 27.35
CA PRO A 67 4.15 10.21 27.99
C PRO A 67 4.83 11.01 29.10
N ALA A 68 4.46 12.29 29.24
CA ALA A 68 4.88 13.09 30.38
C ALA A 68 4.26 12.53 31.68
N SER A 69 4.97 12.65 32.81
CA SER A 69 4.51 12.13 34.11
C SER A 69 3.13 12.67 34.51
N VAL A 70 2.80 13.92 34.12
CA VAL A 70 1.49 14.53 34.34
C VAL A 70 0.37 13.82 33.56
N ASP A 71 0.61 13.42 32.31
CA ASP A 71 -0.37 12.69 31.51
C ASP A 71 -0.58 11.27 32.05
N VAL A 72 0.50 10.62 32.50
CA VAL A 72 0.44 9.30 33.15
C VAL A 72 -0.46 9.34 34.39
N ASN A 73 -0.21 10.27 35.30
CA ASN A 73 -0.99 10.38 36.54
C ASN A 73 -2.46 10.72 36.27
N LYS A 74 -2.74 11.62 35.33
CA LYS A 74 -4.11 11.97 34.93
C LYS A 74 -4.83 10.76 34.34
N PHE A 75 -4.19 10.04 33.42
CA PHE A 75 -4.80 8.88 32.77
C PHE A 75 -5.04 7.73 33.76
N ALA A 76 -4.10 7.48 34.68
CA ALA A 76 -4.25 6.44 35.70
C ALA A 76 -5.39 6.75 36.69
N ALA A 77 -5.59 8.03 37.03
CA ALA A 77 -6.66 8.46 37.93
C ALA A 77 -8.04 8.57 37.26
N ASP A 78 -8.09 8.63 35.92
CA ASP A 78 -9.34 8.70 35.17
C ASP A 78 -10.08 7.35 35.21
N THR A 79 -11.33 7.37 35.67
CA THR A 79 -12.21 6.20 35.81
C THR A 79 -13.31 6.16 34.74
N THR A 80 -13.28 7.09 33.78
CA THR A 80 -14.27 7.15 32.71
C THR A 80 -14.17 5.91 31.82
N ALA A 81 -15.30 5.27 31.54
CA ALA A 81 -15.35 4.00 30.79
C ALA A 81 -14.70 4.08 29.39
N ASN A 82 -14.74 5.24 28.73
CA ASN A 82 -14.19 5.47 27.39
C ASN A 82 -12.85 6.25 27.39
N LYS A 83 -12.13 6.32 28.52
CA LYS A 83 -10.88 7.09 28.62
C LYS A 83 -9.81 6.71 27.58
N ARG A 84 -9.77 5.43 27.17
CA ARG A 84 -8.85 4.93 26.13
C ARG A 84 -9.17 5.54 24.77
N THR A 85 -10.43 5.50 24.37
CA THR A 85 -10.92 6.13 23.14
C THR A 85 -10.60 7.62 23.15
N ILE A 86 -10.93 8.33 24.24
CA ILE A 86 -10.64 9.76 24.38
C ILE A 86 -9.13 10.06 24.22
N MET A 87 -8.25 9.24 24.81
CA MET A 87 -6.81 9.43 24.69
C MET A 87 -6.31 9.16 23.27
N ILE A 88 -6.79 8.10 22.62
CA ILE A 88 -6.47 7.80 21.20
C ILE A 88 -6.87 9.00 20.34
N ASP A 89 -8.10 9.46 20.48
CA ASP A 89 -8.67 10.61 19.78
C ASP A 89 -7.88 11.90 20.00
N ARG A 90 -7.38 12.12 21.22
CA ARG A 90 -6.53 13.27 21.54
C ARG A 90 -5.21 13.19 20.81
N LEU A 91 -4.55 12.03 20.80
CA LEU A 91 -3.24 11.85 20.19
C LEU A 91 -3.29 11.84 18.66
N LEU A 92 -4.34 11.28 18.05
CA LEU A 92 -4.55 11.35 16.60
C LEU A 92 -4.73 12.79 16.10
N ARG A 93 -5.20 13.72 16.95
CA ARG A 93 -5.33 15.16 16.65
C ARG A 93 -4.08 15.98 17.04
N ASP A 94 -3.06 15.36 17.62
CA ASP A 94 -1.82 16.03 18.03
C ASP A 94 -0.90 16.24 16.83
N ASP A 95 -0.27 17.41 16.71
CA ASP A 95 0.67 17.70 15.61
C ASP A 95 1.86 16.72 15.58
N ARG A 96 2.22 16.12 16.72
CA ARG A 96 3.26 15.10 16.79
C ARG A 96 2.85 13.80 16.09
N TYR A 97 1.56 13.50 16.00
CA TYR A 97 1.09 12.34 15.22
C TYR A 97 1.38 12.51 13.74
N ALA A 98 1.04 13.66 13.17
CA ALA A 98 1.35 13.95 11.76
C ALA A 98 2.85 13.85 11.47
N ARG A 99 3.69 14.36 12.39
CA ARG A 99 5.16 14.21 12.29
C ARG A 99 5.58 12.75 12.34
N ARG A 100 5.14 11.99 13.35
CA ARG A 100 5.51 10.57 13.53
C ARG A 100 5.13 9.72 12.31
N MET A 101 3.93 9.92 11.78
CA MET A 101 3.46 9.22 10.59
C MET A 101 4.24 9.64 9.34
N SER A 102 4.55 10.93 9.18
CA SER A 102 5.39 11.38 8.06
C SER A 102 6.78 10.73 8.07
N GLU A 103 7.39 10.54 9.23
CA GLU A 103 8.70 9.89 9.35
C GLU A 103 8.61 8.40 8.99
N LEU A 104 7.58 7.70 9.49
CA LEU A 104 7.33 6.30 9.19
C LEU A 104 7.10 6.10 7.67
N PHE A 105 6.22 6.89 7.09
CA PHE A 105 5.86 6.78 5.67
C PHE A 105 6.99 7.25 4.76
N ASN A 106 7.79 8.23 5.17
CA ASN A 106 9.00 8.58 4.44
C ASN A 106 9.97 7.38 4.35
N VAL A 107 10.20 6.67 5.47
CA VAL A 107 11.07 5.47 5.46
C VAL A 107 10.47 4.36 4.58
N MET A 108 9.18 4.09 4.72
CA MET A 108 8.47 3.06 3.95
C MET A 108 8.47 3.36 2.45
N LEU A 109 8.06 4.57 2.06
CA LEU A 109 7.87 4.95 0.67
C LEU A 109 9.17 5.32 -0.02
N MET A 110 10.11 5.97 0.66
CA MET A 110 11.37 6.38 0.03
C MET A 110 12.47 5.33 0.15
N GLU A 111 12.35 4.33 1.02
CA GLU A 111 13.34 3.25 1.18
C GLU A 111 14.79 3.77 1.28
N ARG A 112 14.97 4.91 1.97
CA ARG A 112 16.24 5.61 2.15
C ARG A 112 16.86 6.20 0.86
N ARG A 113 16.08 6.45 -0.19
CA ARG A 113 16.51 7.10 -1.45
C ARG A 113 16.77 8.60 -1.35
N GLY A 114 16.44 9.22 -0.21
CA GLY A 114 16.69 10.64 0.03
C GLY A 114 15.62 11.28 0.90
N THR A 115 15.76 12.59 1.11
CA THR A 115 14.78 13.43 1.78
C THR A 115 14.67 14.75 1.02
N ASP A 116 13.46 15.31 0.99
CA ASP A 116 13.16 16.59 0.36
C ASP A 116 12.18 17.39 1.25
N PRO A 117 12.38 18.69 1.47
CA PRO A 117 11.49 19.48 2.32
C PRO A 117 10.03 19.54 1.84
N ALA A 118 9.79 19.59 0.52
CA ALA A 118 8.44 19.63 -0.04
C ALA A 118 7.75 18.26 0.08
N TRP A 119 8.48 17.16 -0.13
CA TRP A 119 7.99 15.81 0.15
C TRP A 119 7.58 15.63 1.62
N ASN A 120 8.45 16.04 2.56
CA ASN A 120 8.14 15.93 3.98
C ASN A 120 6.92 16.79 4.37
N ARG A 121 6.80 18.00 3.80
CA ARG A 121 5.63 18.86 3.99
C ARG A 121 4.35 18.18 3.48
N PHE A 122 4.38 17.62 2.27
CA PHE A 122 3.25 16.87 1.71
C PHE A 122 2.79 15.73 2.64
N LEU A 123 3.72 14.93 3.18
CA LEU A 123 3.37 13.87 4.12
C LEU A 123 2.78 14.41 5.43
N VAL A 124 3.42 15.41 6.04
CA VAL A 124 2.93 16.02 7.29
C VAL A 124 1.52 16.60 7.09
N ASP A 125 1.30 17.35 6.02
CA ASP A 125 0.01 17.99 5.72
C ASP A 125 -1.07 16.92 5.43
N SER A 126 -0.70 15.83 4.76
CA SER A 126 -1.60 14.69 4.52
C SER A 126 -2.06 14.02 5.81
N PHE A 127 -1.15 13.73 6.75
CA PHE A 127 -1.54 13.13 8.03
C PHE A 127 -2.26 14.10 8.95
N LYS A 128 -1.88 15.38 8.94
CA LYS A 128 -2.53 16.43 9.75
C LYS A 128 -3.98 16.66 9.32
N SER A 129 -4.27 16.55 8.03
CA SER A 129 -5.62 16.67 7.48
C SER A 129 -6.41 15.36 7.49
N ASN A 130 -5.82 14.25 7.96
CA ASN A 130 -6.37 12.91 7.86
C ASN A 130 -6.79 12.58 6.42
N ARG A 131 -5.92 12.91 5.46
CA ARG A 131 -6.14 12.64 4.03
C ARG A 131 -6.31 11.15 3.82
N HIS A 132 -7.28 10.80 2.99
CA HIS A 132 -7.54 9.44 2.57
C HIS A 132 -6.33 8.84 1.85
N TRP A 133 -5.99 7.58 2.16
CA TRP A 133 -4.80 6.91 1.62
C TRP A 133 -4.83 6.81 0.09
N ASP A 134 -5.97 6.48 -0.50
CA ASP A 134 -6.17 6.44 -1.95
C ASP A 134 -5.86 7.80 -2.59
N SER A 135 -6.30 8.91 -1.99
CA SER A 135 -5.99 10.25 -2.47
C SER A 135 -4.51 10.61 -2.30
N MET A 136 -3.83 10.12 -1.25
CA MET A 136 -2.38 10.29 -1.12
C MET A 136 -1.63 9.55 -2.23
N VAL A 137 -2.01 8.30 -2.50
CA VAL A 137 -1.41 7.47 -3.56
C VAL A 137 -1.65 8.10 -4.94
N GLU A 138 -2.87 8.56 -5.22
CA GLU A 138 -3.20 9.27 -6.44
C GLU A 138 -2.26 10.48 -6.65
N THR A 139 -2.09 11.33 -5.65
CA THR A 139 -1.18 12.48 -5.74
C THR A 139 0.30 12.08 -5.86
N ILE A 140 0.71 10.94 -5.31
CA ILE A 140 2.08 10.41 -5.49
C ILE A 140 2.31 9.95 -6.93
N ILE A 141 1.32 9.29 -7.54
CA ILE A 141 1.40 8.74 -8.91
C ILE A 141 1.16 9.82 -9.98
N GLU A 142 0.28 10.78 -9.70
CA GLU A 142 -0.08 11.91 -10.56
C GLU A 142 -0.01 13.22 -9.77
N PRO A 143 1.20 13.75 -9.50
CA PRO A 143 1.37 14.98 -8.75
C PRO A 143 0.88 16.20 -9.53
N ASP A 144 0.00 17.01 -8.94
CA ASP A 144 -0.35 18.33 -9.48
C ASP A 144 0.80 19.32 -9.26
N LEU A 145 1.58 19.53 -10.31
CA LEU A 145 2.74 20.42 -10.30
C LEU A 145 2.37 21.92 -10.26
N THR A 146 1.08 22.26 -10.37
CA THR A 146 0.60 23.65 -10.22
C THR A 146 0.18 23.96 -8.78
N ASN A 147 0.01 22.93 -7.95
CA ASN A 147 -0.34 23.05 -6.55
C ASN A 147 0.91 22.96 -5.67
N GLU A 148 1.32 24.08 -5.07
CA GLU A 148 2.53 24.16 -4.23
C GLU A 148 2.50 23.19 -3.03
N SER A 149 1.31 22.84 -2.53
CA SER A 149 1.15 21.89 -1.41
C SER A 149 1.30 20.42 -1.83
N GLU A 150 1.16 20.11 -3.12
CA GLU A 150 1.16 18.75 -3.65
C GLU A 150 2.36 18.45 -4.54
N GLN A 151 3.02 19.47 -5.11
CA GLN A 151 4.19 19.29 -5.98
C GLN A 151 5.31 18.46 -5.33
N GLY A 152 5.42 18.49 -3.98
CA GLY A 152 6.38 17.68 -3.23
C GLY A 152 6.18 16.16 -3.40
N ALA A 153 4.96 15.72 -3.70
CA ALA A 153 4.65 14.30 -3.95
C ALA A 153 5.42 13.74 -5.16
N GLY A 154 5.75 14.59 -6.14
CA GLY A 154 6.55 14.21 -7.32
C GLY A 154 7.94 13.67 -6.99
N TYR A 155 8.46 13.97 -5.79
CA TYR A 155 9.75 13.48 -5.32
C TYR A 155 9.87 11.95 -5.35
N PHE A 156 8.78 11.24 -5.02
CA PHE A 156 8.73 9.78 -5.04
C PHE A 156 9.09 9.21 -6.41
N LEU A 157 8.46 9.73 -7.46
CA LEU A 157 8.67 9.29 -8.84
C LEU A 157 10.03 9.72 -9.37
N THR A 158 10.45 10.96 -9.10
CA THR A 158 11.77 11.44 -9.56
C THR A 158 12.91 10.60 -8.99
N LYS A 159 12.86 10.23 -7.70
CA LYS A 159 13.92 9.44 -7.06
C LYS A 159 13.96 7.98 -7.49
N ARG A 160 12.84 7.44 -7.96
CA ARG A 160 12.80 6.09 -8.53
C ARG A 160 13.20 6.05 -10.00
N LEU A 161 12.97 7.14 -10.73
CA LEU A 161 13.46 7.27 -12.09
C LEU A 161 14.96 7.52 -12.15
N GLU A 162 15.58 8.16 -11.16
CA GLU A 162 17.03 8.35 -11.12
C GLU A 162 17.78 7.01 -11.22
N LYS A 163 18.66 6.88 -12.24
CA LYS A 163 19.56 5.74 -12.39
C LYS A 163 20.98 6.21 -12.67
N TYR A 164 21.95 5.61 -11.99
CA TYR A 164 23.37 5.86 -12.24
C TYR A 164 23.89 4.86 -13.28
N GLY A 165 24.58 5.34 -14.32
CA GLY A 165 25.21 4.49 -15.33
C GLY A 165 24.73 4.78 -16.75
N GLN A 166 24.68 3.75 -17.60
CA GLN A 166 24.38 3.92 -19.04
C GLN A 166 22.92 4.24 -19.34
N ASN A 167 21.98 3.82 -18.47
CA ASN A 167 20.57 4.13 -18.61
C ASN A 167 20.24 5.35 -17.75
N PRO A 168 19.73 6.44 -18.33
CA PRO A 168 19.43 7.66 -17.59
C PRO A 168 18.22 7.52 -16.66
N THR A 169 17.38 6.50 -16.87
CA THR A 169 16.13 6.30 -16.13
C THR A 169 15.86 4.83 -15.78
N ASP A 170 15.19 4.56 -14.65
CA ASP A 170 14.82 3.21 -14.19
C ASP A 170 13.31 2.91 -14.24
N HIS A 171 12.72 2.95 -15.43
CA HIS A 171 11.30 2.63 -15.62
C HIS A 171 10.90 1.22 -15.14
N PRO A 172 11.68 0.14 -15.36
CA PRO A 172 11.33 -1.18 -14.85
C PRO A 172 11.29 -1.22 -13.31
N GLY A 173 12.27 -0.57 -12.66
CA GLY A 173 12.31 -0.46 -11.20
C GLY A 173 11.11 0.33 -10.65
N LEU A 174 10.73 1.42 -11.32
CA LEU A 174 9.52 2.18 -10.96
C LEU A 174 8.25 1.33 -11.08
N ALA A 175 8.10 0.56 -12.16
CA ALA A 175 6.94 -0.34 -12.32
C ALA A 175 6.87 -1.37 -11.18
N SER A 176 7.99 -2.06 -10.87
CA SER A 176 8.05 -3.00 -9.76
C SER A 176 7.70 -2.35 -8.41
N ASP A 177 8.23 -1.16 -8.14
CA ASP A 177 7.98 -0.46 -6.87
C ASP A 177 6.52 0.00 -6.74
N ILE A 178 5.85 0.44 -7.82
CA ILE A 178 4.42 0.78 -7.77
C ILE A 178 3.59 -0.46 -7.45
N GLY A 179 3.85 -1.59 -8.12
CA GLY A 179 3.15 -2.84 -7.86
C GLY A 179 3.29 -3.27 -6.40
N ARG A 180 4.54 -3.26 -5.90
CA ARG A 180 4.86 -3.72 -4.55
C ARG A 180 4.34 -2.79 -3.46
N LEU A 181 4.51 -1.47 -3.61
CA LEU A 181 4.20 -0.51 -2.55
C LEU A 181 2.73 -0.12 -2.48
N PHE A 182 2.00 -0.14 -3.61
CA PHE A 182 0.63 0.35 -3.65
C PHE A 182 -0.41 -0.71 -4.03
N MET A 183 -0.01 -1.78 -4.72
CA MET A 183 -0.95 -2.77 -5.25
C MET A 183 -0.83 -4.13 -4.56
N GLY A 184 0.17 -4.31 -3.68
CA GLY A 184 0.38 -5.56 -2.94
C GLY A 184 0.87 -6.73 -3.80
N VAL A 185 1.38 -6.45 -4.99
CA VAL A 185 1.89 -7.48 -5.93
C VAL A 185 3.37 -7.29 -6.18
N ASP A 186 4.16 -8.37 -6.07
CA ASP A 186 5.58 -8.36 -6.39
C ASP A 186 5.81 -8.97 -7.78
N LEU A 187 5.91 -8.09 -8.77
CA LEU A 187 6.03 -8.46 -10.19
C LEU A 187 7.48 -8.41 -10.70
N ALA A 188 8.48 -8.31 -9.82
CA ALA A 188 9.86 -8.17 -10.27
C ALA A 188 10.34 -9.37 -11.11
N CYS A 189 9.95 -10.60 -10.75
CA CYS A 189 10.24 -11.78 -11.57
C CYS A 189 9.42 -11.79 -12.87
N ALA A 190 8.20 -11.26 -12.81
CA ALA A 190 7.30 -11.09 -13.94
C ALA A 190 7.83 -10.12 -15.01
N GLN A 191 8.97 -9.46 -14.79
CA GLN A 191 9.59 -8.64 -15.82
C GLN A 191 9.98 -9.44 -17.08
N CYS A 192 10.57 -10.61 -16.88
CA CYS A 192 11.21 -11.39 -17.95
C CYS A 192 10.43 -12.64 -18.36
N HIS A 193 9.57 -13.15 -17.47
CA HIS A 193 8.78 -14.37 -17.65
C HIS A 193 7.67 -14.40 -16.59
N ASP A 194 6.61 -15.20 -16.75
CA ASP A 194 5.59 -15.39 -15.71
C ASP A 194 6.20 -15.82 -14.36
N HIS A 195 5.62 -15.39 -13.25
CA HIS A 195 6.17 -15.66 -11.92
C HIS A 195 6.19 -17.16 -11.61
N LEU A 196 7.34 -17.69 -11.17
CA LEU A 196 7.57 -19.14 -11.05
C LEU A 196 6.70 -19.86 -10.01
N PHE A 197 6.18 -19.13 -9.02
CA PHE A 197 5.48 -19.71 -7.86
C PHE A 197 4.10 -19.10 -7.61
N VAL A 198 3.69 -18.11 -8.40
CA VAL A 198 2.43 -17.39 -8.23
C VAL A 198 1.78 -17.33 -9.59
N ASP A 199 0.88 -18.28 -9.85
CA ASP A 199 0.30 -18.51 -11.17
C ASP A 199 -0.47 -17.29 -11.72
N ASP A 200 -0.97 -16.43 -10.83
CA ASP A 200 -1.72 -15.22 -11.19
C ASP A 200 -0.83 -14.03 -11.59
N TYR A 201 0.50 -14.14 -11.47
CA TYR A 201 1.43 -13.06 -11.79
C TYR A 201 2.08 -13.32 -13.15
N SER A 202 1.50 -12.76 -14.21
CA SER A 202 1.99 -12.94 -15.58
C SER A 202 2.98 -11.85 -15.98
N GLN A 203 3.82 -12.15 -16.98
CA GLN A 203 4.69 -11.17 -17.62
C GLN A 203 3.86 -10.03 -18.21
N SER A 204 2.66 -10.32 -18.71
CA SER A 204 1.76 -9.31 -19.25
C SER A 204 1.29 -8.29 -18.20
N ASP A 205 1.23 -8.66 -16.92
CA ASP A 205 0.87 -7.77 -15.82
C ASP A 205 2.00 -6.78 -15.53
N PHE A 206 3.23 -7.27 -15.44
CA PHE A 206 4.40 -6.40 -15.30
C PHE A 206 4.49 -5.45 -16.49
N GLN A 207 4.41 -5.99 -17.70
CA GLN A 207 4.56 -5.21 -18.93
C GLN A 207 3.43 -4.19 -19.09
N GLY A 208 2.23 -4.50 -18.57
CA GLY A 208 1.11 -3.58 -18.47
C GLY A 208 1.35 -2.40 -17.53
N LEU A 209 1.93 -2.66 -16.35
CA LEU A 209 2.30 -1.60 -15.42
C LEU A 209 3.50 -0.78 -15.95
N PHE A 210 4.46 -1.45 -16.57
CA PHE A 210 5.59 -0.80 -17.24
C PHE A 210 5.12 0.11 -18.38
N ALA A 211 4.13 -0.31 -19.17
CA ALA A 211 3.53 0.49 -20.23
C ALA A 211 2.99 1.83 -19.70
N PHE A 212 2.42 1.87 -18.48
CA PHE A 212 1.98 3.11 -17.84
C PHE A 212 3.14 4.07 -17.54
N VAL A 213 4.24 3.57 -16.96
CA VAL A 213 5.35 4.44 -16.50
C VAL A 213 6.41 4.74 -17.55
N SER A 214 6.55 3.90 -18.58
CA SER A 214 7.65 3.93 -19.57
C SER A 214 7.82 5.26 -20.32
N ASN A 215 6.75 6.07 -20.43
CA ASN A 215 6.79 7.38 -21.07
C ASN A 215 6.93 8.55 -20.08
N THR A 216 7.24 8.27 -18.83
CA THR A 216 7.52 9.26 -17.80
C THR A 216 8.98 9.72 -17.87
N PHE A 217 9.24 11.01 -17.68
CA PHE A 217 10.59 11.57 -17.65
C PHE A 217 10.71 12.61 -16.54
N ILE A 218 11.91 12.79 -16.00
CA ILE A 218 12.19 13.83 -15.01
C ILE A 218 12.20 15.19 -15.71
N ARG A 219 11.47 16.16 -15.16
CA ARG A 219 11.49 17.55 -15.62
C ARG A 219 12.69 18.28 -15.04
N SER A 220 13.39 19.05 -15.89
CA SER A 220 14.54 19.86 -15.52
C SER A 220 14.28 21.37 -15.66
N ASP A 221 13.04 21.74 -16.02
CA ASP A 221 12.60 23.11 -16.25
C ASP A 221 11.94 23.74 -15.01
N THR A 222 11.96 23.02 -13.87
CA THR A 222 11.39 23.44 -12.58
C THR A 222 12.43 23.35 -11.47
N GLU A 223 12.27 24.14 -10.40
CA GLU A 223 13.17 24.12 -9.23
C GLU A 223 12.81 23.05 -8.20
N PHE A 224 11.64 22.41 -8.34
CA PHE A 224 11.16 21.34 -7.48
C PHE A 224 11.12 19.99 -8.24
N PRO A 225 11.14 18.86 -7.52
CA PRO A 225 11.04 17.53 -8.13
C PRO A 225 9.74 17.39 -8.93
N ALA A 226 9.87 17.15 -10.23
CA ALA A 226 8.74 17.04 -11.13
C ALA A 226 8.96 15.97 -12.20
N ILE A 227 7.86 15.38 -12.65
CA ILE A 227 7.85 14.46 -13.79
C ILE A 227 6.97 15.03 -14.91
N GLY A 228 7.23 14.60 -16.14
CA GLY A 228 6.35 14.77 -17.28
C GLY A 228 6.06 13.42 -17.90
N GLN A 229 4.97 13.33 -18.66
CA GLN A 229 4.57 12.11 -19.37
C GLN A 229 4.34 12.40 -20.84
N LYS A 230 4.61 11.40 -21.68
CA LYS A 230 4.23 11.41 -23.11
C LYS A 230 3.13 10.39 -23.35
N VAL A 231 2.20 10.72 -24.25
CA VAL A 231 1.12 9.80 -24.61
C VAL A 231 1.68 8.59 -25.36
N MET A 232 1.36 7.39 -24.87
CA MET A 232 1.56 6.12 -25.56
C MET A 232 0.72 6.07 -26.83
N LYS A 233 1.34 5.77 -27.99
CA LYS A 233 0.63 5.70 -29.28
C LYS A 233 0.49 4.29 -29.84
N ILE A 234 1.28 3.34 -29.35
CA ILE A 234 1.37 1.96 -29.86
C ILE A 234 1.45 1.04 -28.64
N PRO A 235 0.84 -0.16 -28.68
CA PRO A 235 1.05 -1.19 -27.67
C PRO A 235 2.54 -1.50 -27.46
N LEU A 236 2.88 -1.89 -26.23
CA LEU A 236 4.21 -2.33 -25.88
C LEU A 236 4.40 -3.77 -26.37
N GLU A 237 5.47 -4.02 -27.12
CA GLU A 237 5.90 -5.36 -27.50
C GLU A 237 6.89 -5.91 -26.46
N PHE A 238 6.76 -7.18 -26.11
CA PHE A 238 7.66 -7.87 -25.19
C PHE A 238 7.82 -9.35 -25.56
N GLN A 239 8.86 -9.98 -25.02
CA GLN A 239 9.16 -11.40 -25.23
C GLN A 239 9.54 -12.03 -23.89
N SER A 240 9.05 -13.25 -23.66
CA SER A 240 9.48 -14.06 -22.52
C SER A 240 10.89 -14.59 -22.77
N VAL A 241 11.74 -14.64 -21.75
CA VAL A 241 13.07 -15.25 -21.87
C VAL A 241 13.03 -16.78 -22.06
N PHE A 242 11.84 -17.39 -21.94
CA PHE A 242 11.61 -18.82 -22.13
C PHE A 242 10.86 -19.16 -23.42
N GLU A 243 10.33 -18.17 -24.14
CA GLU A 243 9.48 -18.40 -25.31
C GLU A 243 9.97 -17.57 -26.50
N GLU A 244 9.84 -18.11 -27.70
CA GLU A 244 10.25 -17.42 -28.92
C GLU A 244 9.15 -16.48 -29.47
N GLU A 245 7.92 -16.57 -28.95
CA GLU A 245 6.79 -15.75 -29.39
C GLU A 245 6.90 -14.30 -28.90
N MET A 246 6.47 -13.37 -29.77
CA MET A 246 6.36 -11.95 -29.44
C MET A 246 4.96 -11.65 -28.94
N PHE A 247 4.86 -10.98 -27.81
CA PHE A 247 3.61 -10.58 -27.19
C PHE A 247 3.43 -9.07 -27.25
N THR A 248 2.19 -8.63 -27.10
CA THR A 248 1.85 -7.20 -27.01
C THR A 248 0.94 -6.94 -25.82
N THR A 249 1.15 -5.82 -25.13
CA THR A 249 0.25 -5.36 -24.07
C THR A 249 0.09 -3.84 -24.09
N GLY A 250 -0.98 -3.35 -23.46
CA GLY A 250 -1.18 -1.93 -23.18
C GLY A 250 -1.14 -1.68 -21.67
N PRO A 251 -1.34 -0.42 -21.23
CA PRO A 251 -1.49 -0.13 -19.81
C PRO A 251 -2.61 -0.97 -19.18
N ARG A 252 -2.27 -1.74 -18.15
CA ARG A 252 -3.23 -2.53 -17.36
C ARG A 252 -2.78 -2.63 -15.91
N ILE A 253 -3.76 -2.85 -15.04
CA ILE A 253 -3.55 -3.16 -13.62
C ILE A 253 -3.35 -4.68 -13.50
N PRO A 254 -2.39 -5.15 -12.67
CA PRO A 254 -2.22 -6.56 -12.35
C PRO A 254 -3.45 -7.18 -11.67
N GLY A 255 -3.71 -8.46 -11.96
CA GLY A 255 -4.95 -9.16 -11.58
C GLY A 255 -6.05 -9.03 -12.63
#